data_AF-A0A022R5P0-F1
#
_entry.id   AF-A0A022R5P0-F1
#
_cell.length_a   1.000
_cell.length_b   1.000
_cell.length_c   1.000
_cell.angle_alpha   90.00
_cell.angle_beta   90.00
_cell.angle_gamma   90.00
#
_symmetry.space_group_name_H-M   'P 1'
#
loop_
_entity.id
_entity.type
_entity.pdbx_description
1 polymer ?
#
loop_
_entity_poly.entity_id
_entity_poly.type
_entity_poly.pdbx_seq_one_letter_code
_entity_poly.pdbx_strand_id
1 'polypeptide(L)'
;MGIGNDGTVSGIYGLEPEESNIPNGGKPGPHHITGNGVGFKPDILDMDVMEEVLIVSSEDAVAMARQSALKEGLMTIHPSFGVRYLSSILFEELRICSLCQLITDL
;
A
#
# COMPACT_ATOMS: atom_id res chain seq x y z
N MET A 1 -2.70 -13.41 -5.22
CA MET A 1 -3.05 -14.12 -3.97
C MET A 1 -2.32 -15.45 -3.90
N GLY A 2 -1.31 -15.56 -3.04
CA GLY A 2 -0.75 -16.85 -2.66
C GLY A 2 -1.61 -17.51 -1.58
N ILE A 3 -1.98 -18.78 -1.76
CA ILE A 3 -2.64 -19.58 -0.71
C ILE A 3 -1.54 -20.33 0.04
N GLY A 4 -1.35 -20.02 1.31
CA GLY A 4 -0.48 -20.75 2.21
C GLY A 4 -0.98 -22.18 2.42
N ASN A 5 -0.08 -23.09 2.77
CA ASN A 5 -0.39 -24.51 2.99
C ASN A 5 -1.37 -24.75 4.16
N ASP A 6 -1.64 -23.72 4.96
CA ASP A 6 -2.62 -23.66 6.05
C ASP A 6 -3.98 -23.08 5.62
N GLY A 7 -4.15 -22.74 4.33
CA GLY A 7 -5.34 -22.07 3.80
C GLY A 7 -5.34 -20.55 3.98
N THR A 8 -4.27 -19.97 4.55
CA THR A 8 -4.16 -18.52 4.72
C THR A 8 -3.87 -17.86 3.39
N VAL A 9 -4.66 -16.85 3.03
CA VAL A 9 -4.42 -16.08 1.81
C VAL A 9 -3.49 -14.90 2.12
N SER A 10 -2.29 -14.90 1.54
CA SER A 10 -1.30 -13.83 1.71
C SER A 10 -0.83 -13.30 0.36
N GLY A 11 -0.76 -11.98 0.24
CA GLY A 11 -0.15 -11.30 -0.90
C GLY A 11 0.88 -10.28 -0.40
N ILE A 12 1.93 -10.06 -1.18
CA ILE A 12 2.94 -9.02 -0.90
C ILE A 12 2.72 -7.89 -1.90
N TYR A 13 2.42 -6.70 -1.38
CA TYR A 13 2.18 -5.50 -2.18
C TYR A 13 3.18 -4.41 -1.81
N GLY A 14 3.78 -3.79 -2.82
CA GLY A 14 4.60 -2.60 -2.66
C GLY A 14 3.75 -1.34 -2.61
N LEU A 15 4.25 -0.28 -1.96
CA LEU A 15 3.58 1.02 -1.89
C LEU A 15 4.58 2.12 -2.20
N GLU A 16 4.25 2.94 -3.20
CA GLU A 16 5.10 4.06 -3.62
C GLU A 16 4.35 5.38 -3.80
N PRO A 17 5.05 6.52 -3.62
CA PRO A 17 4.49 7.84 -3.89
C PRO A 17 4.17 8.02 -5.37
N GLU A 18 3.01 8.59 -5.67
CA GLU A 18 2.67 9.02 -7.03
C GLU A 18 3.73 9.96 -7.62
N GLU A 19 4.32 10.80 -6.78
CA GLU A 19 5.29 11.79 -7.22
C GLU A 19 6.71 11.19 -7.44
N SER A 20 6.94 9.93 -7.08
CA SER A 20 8.24 9.25 -7.18
C SER A 20 8.09 7.72 -7.32
N ASN A 21 7.52 7.27 -8.45
CA ASN A 21 7.09 5.89 -8.70
C ASN A 21 8.02 5.10 -9.66
N ILE A 22 9.31 4.99 -9.32
CA ILE A 22 10.37 4.42 -10.18
C ILE A 22 10.08 2.98 -10.64
N PRO A 23 9.71 2.01 -9.78
CA PRO A 23 9.45 0.63 -10.17
C PRO A 23 8.24 0.48 -11.09
N ASN A 24 7.33 1.46 -11.09
CA ASN A 24 6.20 1.53 -12.04
C ASN A 24 6.56 2.27 -13.35
N GLY A 25 7.85 2.56 -13.58
CA GLY A 25 8.35 3.19 -14.82
C GLY A 25 8.22 4.71 -14.85
N GLY A 26 7.88 5.34 -13.73
CA GLY A 26 7.83 6.79 -13.63
C GLY A 26 9.18 7.45 -13.36
N LYS A 27 9.15 8.71 -12.92
CA LYS A 27 10.33 9.54 -12.70
C LYS A 27 10.51 9.81 -11.21
N PRO A 28 11.76 9.98 -10.73
CA PRO A 28 11.99 10.45 -9.37
C PRO A 28 11.47 11.88 -9.23
N GLY A 29 10.83 12.17 -8.10
CA GLY A 29 10.32 13.49 -7.78
C GLY A 29 10.22 13.72 -6.27
N PRO A 30 10.16 14.98 -5.84
CA PRO A 30 9.96 15.29 -4.43
C PRO A 30 8.56 14.87 -3.98
N HIS A 31 8.47 14.22 -2.82
CA HIS A 31 7.21 13.77 -2.20
C HIS A 31 7.23 13.99 -0.69
N HIS A 32 6.06 13.93 -0.04
CA HIS A 32 5.93 14.15 1.40
C HIS A 32 5.90 12.85 2.23
N ILE A 33 5.89 11.69 1.57
CA ILE A 33 5.92 10.37 2.23
C ILE A 33 7.33 10.03 2.70
N THR A 34 7.70 10.39 3.93
CA THR A 34 9.05 10.13 4.45
C THR A 34 9.32 8.64 4.67
N GLY A 35 10.45 8.15 4.13
CA GLY A 35 10.94 6.76 4.30
C GLY A 35 10.64 5.81 3.14
N ASN A 36 9.77 6.17 2.20
CA ASN A 36 9.48 5.43 0.96
C ASN A 36 9.96 6.24 -0.26
N GLY A 37 9.89 5.69 -1.47
CA GLY A 37 10.00 6.47 -2.71
C GLY A 37 11.35 7.15 -2.96
N VAL A 38 12.46 6.50 -2.57
CA VAL A 38 13.84 7.04 -2.60
C VAL A 38 14.36 7.48 -3.99
N GLY A 39 13.54 7.37 -5.05
CA GLY A 39 13.87 7.87 -6.38
C GLY A 39 14.80 6.95 -7.17
N PHE A 40 15.00 5.72 -6.72
CA PHE A 40 15.70 4.65 -7.44
C PHE A 40 15.24 3.27 -6.92
N LYS A 41 15.48 2.20 -7.69
CA LYS A 41 15.23 0.82 -7.26
C LYS A 41 16.45 0.29 -6.45
N PRO A 42 16.30 -0.08 -5.16
CA PRO A 42 17.39 -0.68 -4.39
C PRO A 42 17.73 -2.09 -4.88
N ASP A 43 19.02 -2.47 -4.87
CA ASP A 43 19.46 -3.83 -5.27
C ASP A 43 18.91 -4.94 -4.36
N ILE A 44 18.61 -4.60 -3.11
CA ILE A 44 17.99 -5.50 -2.12
C ILE A 44 16.49 -5.72 -2.35
N LEU A 45 15.85 -4.93 -3.22
CA LEU A 45 14.42 -5.02 -3.49
C LEU A 45 14.15 -6.08 -4.55
N ASP A 46 13.62 -7.21 -4.11
CA ASP A 46 13.15 -8.28 -4.98
C ASP A 46 11.73 -7.95 -5.48
N MET A 47 11.59 -7.76 -6.80
CA MET A 47 10.30 -7.45 -7.42
C MET A 47 9.50 -8.72 -7.76
N ASP A 48 10.15 -9.88 -7.83
CA ASP A 48 9.51 -11.13 -8.26
C ASP A 48 8.62 -11.72 -7.16
N VAL A 49 8.85 -11.30 -5.90
CA VAL A 49 8.03 -11.68 -4.74
C VAL A 49 6.79 -10.79 -4.56
N MET A 50 6.73 -9.62 -5.22
CA MET A 50 5.60 -8.70 -5.12
C MET A 50 4.56 -8.99 -6.19
N GLU A 51 3.28 -8.96 -5.82
CA GLU A 51 2.17 -9.09 -6.77
C GLU A 51 1.98 -7.80 -7.56
N GLU A 52 2.00 -6.66 -6.86
CA GLU A 52 1.80 -5.34 -7.44
C GLU A 52 2.44 -4.26 -6.57
N VAL A 53 2.84 -3.15 -7.19
CA VAL A 53 3.26 -1.93 -6.50
C VAL A 53 2.18 -0.87 -6.65
N LEU A 54 1.43 -0.65 -5.57
CA LEU A 54 0.35 0.33 -5.51
C LEU A 54 0.92 1.75 -5.39
N ILE A 55 0.22 2.69 -6.02
CA ILE A 55 0.60 4.11 -6.04
C ILE A 55 -0.30 4.87 -5.08
N VAL A 56 0.30 5.72 -4.23
CA VAL A 56 -0.42 6.55 -3.26
C VAL A 56 0.08 7.99 -3.35
N SER A 57 -0.82 8.96 -3.41
CA SER A 57 -0.45 10.37 -3.40
C SER A 57 0.04 10.80 -2.02
N SER A 58 0.94 11.79 -1.97
CA SER A 58 1.41 12.36 -0.71
C SER A 58 0.28 13.00 0.10
N GLU A 59 -0.72 13.57 -0.56
CA GLU A 59 -1.87 14.20 0.06
C GLU A 59 -2.76 13.15 0.77
N ASP A 60 -3.06 12.03 0.10
CA ASP A 60 -3.86 10.95 0.66
C ASP A 60 -3.17 10.30 1.85
N ALA A 61 -1.85 10.12 1.79
CA ALA A 61 -1.05 9.62 2.90
C ALA A 61 -1.19 10.51 4.15
N VAL A 62 -1.09 11.83 3.99
CA VAL A 62 -1.23 12.78 5.10
C VAL A 62 -2.67 12.84 5.60
N ALA A 63 -3.64 12.84 4.70
CA ALA A 63 -5.05 12.84 5.05
C ALA A 63 -5.41 11.59 5.86
N MET A 64 -4.93 10.42 5.43
CA MET A 64 -5.18 9.17 6.15
C MET A 64 -4.52 9.17 7.52
N ALA A 65 -3.25 9.58 7.63
CA ALA A 65 -2.56 9.68 8.93
C ALA A 65 -3.34 10.54 9.94
N ARG A 66 -4.00 11.62 9.46
CA ARG A 66 -4.89 12.45 10.30
C ARG A 66 -6.21 11.75 10.62
N GLN A 67 -6.81 11.05 9.65
CA GLN A 67 -8.06 10.33 9.88
C GLN A 67 -7.91 9.18 10.88
N SER A 68 -6.81 8.43 10.84
CA SER A 68 -6.53 7.36 11.81
C SER A 68 -6.46 7.91 13.23
N ALA A 69 -5.89 9.09 13.42
CA ALA A 69 -5.86 9.77 14.72
C ALA A 69 -7.25 10.14 15.23
N LEU A 70 -8.15 10.57 14.35
CA LEU A 70 -9.50 11.01 14.71
C LEU A 70 -10.47 9.83 14.92
N LYS A 71 -10.38 8.80 14.07
CA LYS A 71 -11.33 7.67 14.06
C LYS A 71 -10.93 6.57 15.04
N GLU A 72 -9.64 6.29 15.17
CA GLU A 72 -9.15 5.16 15.95
C GLU A 72 -8.32 5.59 17.17
N GLY A 73 -8.09 6.88 17.36
CA GLY A 73 -7.20 7.39 18.41
C GLY A 73 -5.72 7.10 18.15
N LEU A 74 -5.37 6.64 16.94
CA LEU A 74 -4.01 6.34 16.52
C LEU A 74 -3.33 7.60 16.01
N MET A 75 -2.75 8.38 16.93
CA MET A 75 -2.02 9.59 16.54
C MET A 75 -0.69 9.24 15.87
N THR A 76 -0.61 9.48 14.57
CA THR A 76 0.57 9.16 13.78
C THR A 76 1.24 10.43 13.28
N ILE A 77 2.53 10.59 13.56
CA ILE A 77 3.30 11.78 13.20
C ILE A 77 3.96 11.69 11.81
N HIS A 78 3.99 10.49 11.22
CA HIS A 78 4.65 10.22 9.94
C HIS A 78 3.65 9.86 8.84
N PRO A 79 3.70 10.51 7.66
CA PRO A 79 2.83 10.21 6.52
C PRO A 79 2.95 8.77 6.01
N SER A 80 4.12 8.14 6.17
CA SER A 80 4.33 6.73 5.82
C SER A 80 3.46 5.77 6.64
N PHE A 81 3.03 6.16 7.84
CA PHE A 81 2.03 5.39 8.58
C PHE A 81 0.65 5.48 7.90
N GLY A 82 0.27 6.64 7.39
CA GLY A 82 -0.97 6.81 6.63
C GLY A 82 -1.02 5.91 5.39
N VAL A 83 0.11 5.75 4.69
CA VAL A 83 0.25 4.81 3.56
C VAL A 83 0.05 3.35 4.00
N ARG A 84 0.64 2.94 5.13
CA ARG A 84 0.48 1.59 5.69
C ARG A 84 -0.94 1.31 6.17
N TYR A 85 -1.61 2.35 6.67
CA TYR A 85 -2.96 2.22 7.16
C TYR A 85 -3.99 2.21 6.00
N LEU A 86 -3.74 2.99 4.95
CA LEU A 86 -4.43 2.86 3.66
C LEU A 86 -4.32 1.44 3.13
N SER A 87 -3.13 0.83 3.18
CA SER A 87 -2.97 -0.55 2.69
C SER A 87 -3.73 -1.56 3.55
N SER A 88 -3.86 -1.37 4.87
CA SER A 88 -4.71 -2.24 5.69
C SER A 88 -6.19 -2.12 5.33
N ILE A 89 -6.70 -0.90 5.10
CA ILE A 89 -8.10 -0.70 4.68
C ILE A 89 -8.34 -1.27 3.29
N LEU A 90 -7.44 -1.01 2.34
CA LEU A 90 -7.53 -1.53 0.98
C LEU A 90 -7.50 -3.06 0.99
N PHE A 91 -6.69 -3.67 1.85
CA PHE A 91 -6.67 -5.13 2.03
C PHE A 91 -7.99 -5.67 2.63
N GLU A 92 -8.61 -4.93 3.55
CA GLU A 92 -9.94 -5.25 4.07
C GLU A 92 -11.00 -5.20 2.95
N GLU A 93 -10.97 -4.17 2.11
CA GLU A 93 -11.87 -4.03 0.96
C GLU A 93 -11.60 -5.07 -0.13
N LEU A 94 -10.34 -5.41 -0.40
CA LEU A 94 -9.97 -6.48 -1.35
C LEU A 94 -10.42 -7.86 -0.85
N ARG A 95 -10.41 -8.12 0.46
CA ARG A 95 -11.04 -9.31 1.04
C ARG A 95 -12.56 -9.30 0.83
N ILE A 96 -13.21 -8.15 0.99
CA ILE A 96 -14.66 -8.01 0.74
C ILE A 96 -14.97 -8.19 -0.75
N CYS A 97 -14.17 -7.64 -1.66
CA CYS A 97 -14.31 -7.82 -3.10
C CYS A 97 -14.09 -9.27 -3.53
N SER A 98 -13.06 -9.95 -3.03
CA SER A 98 -12.85 -11.38 -3.29
C SER A 98 -14.01 -12.25 -2.77
N LEU A 99 -14.55 -11.94 -1.58
CA LEU A 99 -15.73 -12.62 -1.05
C LEU A 99 -16.99 -12.33 -1.88
N CYS A 100 -17.18 -11.09 -2.32
CA CYS A 100 -18.31 -10.69 -3.16
C CYS A 100 -18.24 -11.30 -4.56
N GLN A 101 -17.05 -11.34 -5.19
CA GLN A 101 -16.86 -11.97 -6.50
C GLN A 101 -17.25 -13.46 -6.44
N LEU A 102 -16.86 -14.15 -5.37
CA LEU A 102 -17.21 -15.57 -5.12
C LEU A 102 -18.73 -15.78 -4.93
N ILE A 103 -19.46 -14.77 -4.46
CA ILE A 103 -20.92 -14.82 -4.25
C ILE A 103 -21.68 -14.45 -5.53
N THR A 104 -21.13 -13.62 -6.42
CA THR A 104 -21.76 -13.28 -7.71
C THR A 104 -21.50 -14.30 -8.83
N ASP A 105 -20.51 -15.19 -8.67
CA ASP A 105 -20.17 -16.24 -9.65
C ASP A 105 -20.81 -17.63 -9.33
N LEU A 106 -21.75 -17.69 -8.36
CA LEU A 106 -22.59 -18.85 -8.00
C LEU A 106 -24.06 -18.62 -8.40
#